data_AF-A0A6G1YRH9-F1
#
_entry.id   AF-A0A6G1YRH9-F1
#
_cell.length_a   1.000
_cell.length_b   1.000
_cell.length_c   1.000
_cell.angle_alpha   90.00
_cell.angle_beta   90.00
_cell.angle_gamma   90.00
#
_symmetry.space_group_name_H-M   'P 1'
#
loop_
_entity.id
_entity.type
_entity.pdbx_description
1 polymer ?
#
loop_
_entity_poly.entity_id
_entity_poly.type
_entity_poly.pdbx_seq_one_letter_code
_entity_poly.pdbx_strand_id
1 'polypeptide(L)'
;MISEHRPTTVVKILETAFFNNEANLRKLIDKSRLTEYPEKMKLYLLILENSGLIAYHKTDGVYRTTYKGMHFLRTYNHTFDLLSNFEKSQEMKV
;
A
#
# COMPACT_ATOMS: atom_id res chain seq x y z
N MET A 1 9.92 10.72 16.13
CA MET A 1 8.82 11.25 15.32
C MET A 1 8.49 10.25 14.23
N ILE A 2 7.29 9.69 14.29
CA ILE A 2 6.63 9.02 13.17
C ILE A 2 6.37 10.00 11.98
N SER A 3 6.67 11.29 12.16
CA SER A 3 6.40 12.40 11.22
C SER A 3 6.96 12.26 9.81
N GLU A 4 7.89 11.35 9.54
CA GLU A 4 8.40 11.07 8.19
C GLU A 4 7.92 9.73 7.61
N HIS A 5 6.70 9.29 7.94
CA HIS A 5 6.24 7.98 7.48
C HIS A 5 5.98 7.96 5.97
N ARG A 6 6.99 7.49 5.23
CA ARG A 6 6.84 7.04 3.84
C ARG A 6 6.01 5.75 3.93
N PRO A 7 4.79 5.67 3.36
CA PRO A 7 4.03 4.43 3.40
C PRO A 7 4.89 3.31 2.86
N THR A 8 4.86 2.15 3.55
CA THR A 8 5.62 0.99 3.11
C THR A 8 5.24 0.67 1.67
N THR A 9 6.18 0.12 0.89
CA THR A 9 5.97 -0.21 -0.53
C THR A 9 4.66 -0.98 -0.77
N VAL A 10 4.30 -1.88 0.15
CA VAL A 10 3.05 -2.65 0.12
C VAL A 10 1.81 -1.74 0.21
N VAL A 11 1.79 -0.81 1.16
CA VAL A 11 0.66 0.11 1.35
C VAL A 11 0.47 0.99 0.11
N LYS A 12 1.56 1.51 -0.47
CA LYS A 12 1.48 2.29 -1.72
C LYS A 12 0.93 1.51 -2.90
N ILE A 13 1.32 0.23 -3.04
CA ILE A 13 0.80 -0.64 -4.10
C ILE A 13 -0.71 -0.84 -3.93
N LEU A 14 -1.16 -1.18 -2.72
CA LEU A 14 -2.57 -1.40 -2.42
C LEU A 14 -3.42 -0.13 -2.53
N GLU A 15 -2.91 1.02 -2.09
CA GLU A 15 -3.60 2.31 -2.27
C GLU A 15 -3.70 2.68 -3.74
N THR A 16 -2.62 2.50 -4.52
CA THR A 16 -2.62 2.80 -5.95
C THR A 16 -3.63 1.93 -6.70
N ALA A 17 -3.71 0.64 -6.36
CA ALA A 17 -4.67 -0.31 -6.92
C ALA A 17 -6.10 -0.17 -6.37
N PHE A 18 -6.29 0.59 -5.30
CA PHE A 18 -7.62 0.90 -4.76
C PHE A 18 -8.20 2.18 -5.38
N PHE A 19 -7.42 3.25 -5.43
CA PHE A 19 -7.90 4.57 -5.87
C PHE A 19 -7.88 4.77 -7.39
N ASN A 20 -7.06 4.02 -8.14
CA ASN A 20 -6.95 4.19 -9.59
C ASN A 20 -7.52 2.98 -10.33
N ASN A 21 -8.50 3.22 -11.20
CA ASN A 21 -9.04 2.21 -12.11
C ASN A 21 -8.05 1.74 -13.21
N GLU A 22 -6.79 2.17 -13.15
CA GLU A 22 -5.75 1.91 -14.15
C GLU A 22 -4.43 1.44 -13.52
N ALA A 23 -4.47 0.72 -12.41
CA ALA A 23 -3.27 0.23 -11.74
C ALA A 23 -2.60 -0.92 -12.51
N ASN A 24 -2.08 -0.62 -13.69
CA ASN A 24 -1.20 -1.50 -14.45
C ASN A 24 0.22 -1.50 -13.85
N LEU A 25 1.04 -2.48 -14.26
CA LEU A 25 2.39 -2.67 -13.74
C LEU A 25 3.26 -1.41 -13.82
N ARG A 26 3.21 -0.67 -14.94
CA ARG A 26 3.98 0.56 -15.13
C ARG A 26 3.58 1.64 -14.13
N LYS A 27 2.28 1.86 -13.96
CA LYS A 27 1.73 2.86 -13.02
C LYS A 27 2.06 2.51 -11.57
N LEU A 28 2.02 1.21 -11.23
CA LEU A 28 2.40 0.72 -9.91
C LEU A 28 3.88 0.98 -9.61
N ILE A 29 4.78 0.69 -10.56
CA ILE A 29 6.24 0.90 -10.38
C ILE A 29 6.55 2.37 -10.12
N ASP A 30 5.94 3.26 -10.90
CA ASP A 30 6.09 4.71 -10.80
C ASP A 30 5.60 5.23 -9.44
N LYS A 31 4.37 4.86 -9.03
CA LYS A 31 3.75 5.35 -7.80
C LYS A 31 4.35 4.75 -6.52
N SER A 32 4.85 3.52 -6.56
CA SER A 32 5.46 2.88 -5.39
C SER A 32 6.91 3.31 -5.15
N ARG A 33 7.48 4.19 -6.00
CA ARG A 33 8.92 4.55 -6.00
C ARG A 33 9.83 3.32 -6.11
N LEU A 34 9.38 2.28 -6.84
CA LEU A 34 10.19 1.10 -7.16
C LEU A 34 10.80 1.20 -8.56
N THR A 35 10.88 2.40 -9.13
CA THR A 35 11.37 2.65 -10.48
C THR A 35 12.77 2.09 -10.73
N GLU A 36 13.62 2.04 -9.69
CA GLU A 36 14.97 1.47 -9.75
C GLU A 36 15.02 -0.07 -9.66
N TYR A 37 13.92 -0.72 -9.27
CA TYR A 37 13.85 -2.16 -9.04
C TYR A 37 12.55 -2.79 -9.58
N PRO A 38 12.31 -2.76 -10.91
CA PRO A 38 11.06 -3.26 -11.51
C PRO A 38 10.82 -4.75 -11.25
N GLU A 39 11.87 -5.57 -11.16
CA GLU A 39 11.72 -7.00 -10.83
C GLU A 39 11.21 -7.24 -9.41
N LYS A 40 11.53 -6.34 -8.45
CA LYS A 40 10.97 -6.43 -7.09
C LYS A 40 9.46 -6.19 -7.10
N MET A 41 8.94 -5.35 -8.00
CA MET A 41 7.50 -5.12 -8.12
C MET A 41 6.74 -6.42 -8.46
N LYS A 42 7.25 -7.22 -9.39
CA LYS A 42 6.61 -8.50 -9.76
C LYS A 42 6.53 -9.44 -8.55
N LEU A 43 7.59 -9.50 -7.73
CA LEU A 43 7.60 -10.29 -6.50
C LEU A 43 6.57 -9.78 -5.48
N TYR A 44 6.49 -8.46 -5.28
CA TYR A 44 5.46 -7.88 -4.41
C TYR A 44 4.05 -8.23 -4.89
N LEU A 45 3.77 -8.06 -6.19
CA LEU A 45 2.46 -8.38 -6.75
C LEU A 45 2.11 -9.85 -6.59
N LEU A 46 3.06 -10.75 -6.84
CA LEU A 46 2.87 -12.18 -6.62
C LEU A 46 2.54 -12.50 -5.15
N ILE A 47 3.25 -11.92 -4.19
CA ILE A 47 2.99 -12.12 -2.76
C ILE A 47 1.62 -11.56 -2.36
N LEU A 48 1.27 -10.36 -2.84
CA LEU A 48 0.00 -9.71 -2.54
C LEU A 48 -1.18 -10.45 -3.17
N GLU A 49 -1.00 -11.02 -4.36
CA GLU A 49 -2.01 -11.83 -5.04
C GLU A 49 -2.18 -13.18 -4.33
N ASN A 50 -1.09 -13.87 -3.99
CA ASN A 50 -1.11 -15.12 -3.22
C ASN A 50 -1.73 -14.95 -1.82
N SER A 51 -1.56 -13.79 -1.20
CA SER A 51 -2.18 -13.46 0.09
C SER A 51 -3.63 -12.96 -0.05
N GLY A 52 -4.11 -12.77 -1.28
CA GLY A 52 -5.47 -12.33 -1.59
C GLY A 52 -5.73 -10.86 -1.28
N LEU A 53 -4.70 -10.03 -1.18
CA LEU A 53 -4.81 -8.58 -0.92
C LEU A 53 -5.03 -7.78 -2.21
N ILE A 54 -4.54 -8.29 -3.34
CA ILE A 54 -4.72 -7.71 -4.67
C ILE A 54 -5.14 -8.81 -5.65
N ALA A 55 -5.79 -8.44 -6.75
CA ALA A 55 -6.15 -9.36 -7.82
C ALA A 55 -5.80 -8.76 -9.18
N TYR A 56 -5.23 -9.56 -10.09
CA TYR A 56 -5.02 -9.15 -11.47
C TYR A 56 -6.27 -9.41 -12.32
N HIS A 57 -6.81 -8.37 -12.93
CA HIS A 57 -7.93 -8.46 -13.84
C HIS A 57 -7.42 -8.56 -15.28
N LYS A 58 -7.51 -9.77 -15.85
CA LYS A 58 -7.00 -10.05 -17.20
C LYS A 58 -7.72 -9.30 -18.31
N THR A 59 -8.98 -8.92 -18.09
CA THR A 59 -9.85 -8.25 -19.07
C THR A 59 -9.35 -6.87 -19.47
N ASP A 60 -8.78 -6.15 -18.51
CA ASP A 60 -8.32 -4.76 -18.66
C ASP A 60 -6.85 -4.57 -18.25
N GLY A 61 -6.17 -5.63 -17.81
CA GLY A 61 -4.74 -5.63 -17.52
C GLY A 61 -4.36 -4.80 -16.30
N VAL A 62 -5.26 -4.69 -15.32
CA VAL A 62 -5.05 -3.88 -14.11
C VAL A 62 -5.12 -4.72 -12.85
N TYR A 63 -4.37 -4.30 -11.85
CA TYR A 63 -4.49 -4.84 -10.50
C TYR A 63 -5.54 -4.07 -9.72
N ARG A 64 -6.34 -4.77 -8.92
CA ARG A 64 -7.32 -4.17 -8.02
C ARG A 64 -7.14 -4.68 -6.61
N THR A 65 -7.21 -3.77 -5.65
CA THR A 65 -7.22 -4.14 -4.23
C THR A 65 -8.50 -4.89 -3.91
N THR A 66 -8.37 -6.06 -3.29
CA THR A 66 -9.53 -6.89 -2.93
C THR A 66 -10.22 -6.36 -1.68
N TYR A 67 -11.36 -6.95 -1.30
CA TYR A 67 -11.98 -6.67 -0.01
C TYR A 67 -11.05 -6.90 1.18
N LYS A 68 -10.27 -7.99 1.16
CA LYS A 68 -9.26 -8.29 2.18
C LYS A 68 -8.15 -7.24 2.19
N GLY A 69 -7.69 -6.80 1.01
CA GLY A 69 -6.72 -5.72 0.87
C GLY A 69 -7.23 -4.39 1.43
N MET A 70 -8.50 -4.04 1.17
CA MET A 70 -9.14 -2.85 1.74
C MET A 70 -9.22 -2.92 3.27
N HIS A 71 -9.57 -4.08 3.83
CA HIS A 71 -9.59 -4.26 5.27
C HIS A 71 -8.18 -4.09 5.87
N PHE A 72 -7.17 -4.69 5.25
CA PHE A 72 -5.77 -4.50 5.64
C PHE A 72 -5.37 -3.01 5.66
N LEU A 73 -5.67 -2.27 4.59
CA LEU A 73 -5.38 -0.83 4.51
C LEU A 73 -6.05 -0.04 5.64
N ARG A 74 -7.31 -0.32 5.93
CA ARG A 74 -8.04 0.32 7.04
C ARG A 74 -7.39 0.03 8.39
N THR A 75 -7.04 -1.22 8.66
CA THR A 75 -6.37 -1.60 9.90
C THR A 75 -4.98 -0.97 10.02
N TYR A 76 -4.20 -0.94 8.94
CA TYR A 76 -2.89 -0.29 8.90
C TYR A 76 -2.99 1.20 9.24
N ASN A 77 -3.89 1.93 8.55
CA ASN A 77 -4.09 3.36 8.78
C ASN A 77 -4.58 3.63 10.21
N HIS A 78 -5.53 2.84 10.72
CA HIS A 78 -6.01 3.01 12.09
C HIS A 78 -4.91 2.77 13.14
N THR A 79 -4.06 1.77 12.94
CA THR A 79 -2.94 1.48 13.83
C THR A 79 -1.94 2.63 13.84
N PHE A 80 -1.69 3.21 12.66
CA PHE A 80 -0.82 4.37 12.51
C PHE A 80 -1.38 5.61 13.22
N ASP A 81 -2.67 5.87 13.11
CA ASP A 81 -3.33 6.99 13.80
C ASP A 81 -3.22 6.85 15.32
N LEU A 82 -3.39 5.64 15.85
CA LEU A 82 -3.23 5.36 17.28
C LEU A 82 -1.80 5.64 17.76
N LEU A 83 -0.79 5.16 17.02
CA LEU A 83 0.61 5.40 17.35
C LEU A 83 0.96 6.89 17.29
N SER A 84 0.47 7.60 16.28
CA SER A 84 0.69 9.04 16.12
C SER A 84 0.06 9.85 17.25
N ASN A 85 -1.13 9.47 17.70
CA ASN A 85 -1.80 10.12 18.84
C ASN A 85 -1.10 9.82 20.16
N PHE A 86 -0.54 8.61 20.31
CA PHE A 86 0.27 8.26 21.46
C PHE A 86 1.53 9.14 21.56
N GLU A 87 2.28 9.33 20.46
CA GLU A 87 3.47 10.20 20.44
C GLU A 87 3.13 11.64 20.85
N LYS A 88 2.09 12.25 20.26
CA LYS A 88 1.65 13.61 20.62
C LYS A 88 1.31 13.75 22.10
N SER A 89 0.71 12.73 22.69
CA SER A 89 0.34 12.72 24.11
C SER A 89 1.55 12.64 25.04
N GLN A 90 2.68 12.11 24.57
CA GLN A 90 3.95 12.10 25.31
C GLN A 90 4.68 13.44 25.18
N GLU A 91 4.68 14.05 23.98
CA GLU A 91 5.29 15.37 23.74
C GLU A 91 4.61 16.50 24.55
N MET A 92 3.30 16.42 24.78
CA MET A 92 2.55 17.39 25.59
C MET A 92 2.80 17.27 27.11
N LYS A 93 3.48 16.22 27.57
CA LYS A 93 3.78 15.99 28.99
C LYS A 93 5.20 16.41 29.40
N VAL A 94 5.96 17.01 28.48
CA VAL A 94 7.34 17.50 28.68
C VAL A 94 7.35 19.02 28.73
#